data_AF-A0A8T4ICI5-F1
#
_entry.id   AF-A0A8T4ICI5-F1
#
_cell.length_a   1.000
_cell.length_b   1.000
_cell.length_c   1.000
_cell.angle_alpha   90.00
_cell.angle_beta   90.00
_cell.angle_gamma   90.00
#
_symmetry.space_group_name_H-M   'P 1'
#
loop_
_entity.id
_entity.type
_entity.pdbx_description
1 polymer ?
#
loop_
_entity_poly.entity_id
_entity_poly.type
_entity_poly.pdbx_seq_one_letter_code
_entity_poly.pdbx_strand_id
1 'polypeptide(L)'
;MLIGKMDVPKQRLAEEAQKTSPEYLDIPVEVESVVKGEDMRSAIVRFYPQDAAYKPSNDAMLGLADKRAILFLQRVDEGPVGLYFAGYTQNALQLATDLTVAATRAEASRQTRILASWQADTKSPHFAEVRTLIARFGHVSGDRQQRIFDRLEALGKPAVPAIIAQMDDRRSLRTHSISFVNHAPDAFEGVRHYRPEKVVDGLDAVLNQITGESFVSIVNGGSNRERDATVAGWRLYAADLACKKEK
;
A
#
# COMPACT_ATOMS: atom_id res chain seq x y z
N MET A 1 -11.43 5.21 0.33
CA MET A 1 -12.07 5.26 1.66
C MET A 1 -13.44 5.86 1.52
N LEU A 2 -14.45 5.11 1.91
CA LEU A 2 -15.85 5.48 1.74
C LEU A 2 -16.64 5.23 3.03
N ILE A 3 -17.78 5.91 3.14
CA ILE A 3 -18.79 5.68 4.17
C ILE A 3 -20.03 5.17 3.44
N GLY A 4 -20.59 4.06 3.91
CA GLY A 4 -21.72 3.43 3.23
C GLY A 4 -22.28 2.24 4.00
N LYS A 5 -23.17 1.51 3.35
CA LYS A 5 -23.77 0.27 3.88
C LYS A 5 -23.45 -0.89 2.95
N MET A 6 -23.02 -2.00 3.53
CA MET A 6 -22.72 -3.22 2.79
C MET A 6 -23.94 -4.13 2.77
N ASP A 7 -24.32 -4.61 1.59
CA ASP A 7 -25.25 -5.72 1.43
C ASP A 7 -24.46 -7.03 1.44
N VAL A 8 -24.28 -7.58 2.65
CA VAL A 8 -23.52 -8.82 2.83
C VAL A 8 -24.47 -10.00 2.67
N PRO A 9 -24.27 -10.90 1.68
CA PRO A 9 -25.09 -12.11 1.51
C PRO A 9 -24.78 -13.12 2.63
N LYS A 10 -25.42 -12.94 3.79
CA LYS A 10 -25.10 -13.61 5.06
C LYS A 10 -25.02 -15.14 4.94
N GLN A 11 -26.00 -15.74 4.26
CA GLN A 11 -26.04 -17.19 4.05
C GLN A 11 -24.87 -17.67 3.18
N ARG A 12 -24.64 -17.03 2.03
CA ARG A 12 -23.54 -17.40 1.13
C ARG A 12 -22.18 -17.21 1.79
N LEU A 13 -21.99 -16.16 2.57
CA LEU A 13 -20.74 -15.93 3.31
C LEU A 13 -20.48 -17.08 4.30
N ALA A 14 -21.50 -17.50 5.06
CA ALA A 14 -21.38 -18.61 6.00
C ALA A 14 -21.10 -19.95 5.30
N GLU A 15 -21.75 -20.21 4.16
CA GLU A 15 -21.54 -21.42 3.34
C GLU A 15 -20.13 -21.47 2.75
N GLU A 16 -19.65 -20.36 2.16
CA GLU A 16 -18.29 -20.30 1.60
C GLU A 16 -17.23 -20.44 2.70
N ALA A 17 -17.40 -19.77 3.84
CA ALA A 17 -16.43 -19.81 4.94
C ALA A 17 -16.15 -21.23 5.49
N GLN A 18 -17.05 -22.19 5.26
CA GLN A 18 -16.88 -23.58 5.68
C GLN A 18 -16.13 -24.45 4.66
N LYS A 19 -15.92 -23.96 3.43
CA LYS A 19 -15.22 -24.72 2.38
C LYS A 19 -13.72 -24.69 2.60
N THR A 20 -13.06 -25.79 2.24
CA THR A 20 -11.58 -25.89 2.22
C THR A 20 -10.95 -24.90 1.23
N SER A 21 -11.69 -24.54 0.17
CA SER A 21 -11.27 -23.56 -0.84
C SER A 21 -12.48 -22.67 -1.19
N PRO A 22 -12.73 -21.60 -0.42
CA PRO A 22 -13.87 -20.72 -0.63
C PRO A 22 -13.74 -19.91 -1.91
N GLU A 23 -14.87 -19.65 -2.56
CA GLU A 23 -14.94 -18.61 -3.59
C GLU A 23 -14.99 -17.22 -2.94
N TYR A 24 -14.60 -16.19 -3.69
CA TYR A 24 -14.83 -14.82 -3.26
C TYR A 24 -16.30 -14.44 -3.41
N LEU A 25 -16.72 -13.45 -2.63
CA LEU A 25 -18.01 -12.79 -2.78
C LEU A 25 -17.79 -11.36 -3.24
N ASP A 26 -18.65 -10.92 -4.14
CA ASP A 26 -18.79 -9.53 -4.51
C ASP A 26 -19.86 -8.92 -3.59
N ILE A 27 -19.45 -7.99 -2.73
CA ILE A 27 -20.27 -7.33 -1.70
C ILE A 27 -20.70 -5.97 -2.24
N PRO A 28 -21.98 -5.77 -2.61
CA PRO A 28 -22.47 -4.46 -2.99
C PRO A 28 -22.40 -3.48 -1.82
N VAL A 29 -22.06 -2.24 -2.12
CA VAL A 29 -22.02 -1.14 -1.15
C VAL A 29 -22.82 0.03 -1.69
N GLU A 30 -23.82 0.45 -0.93
CA GLU A 30 -24.49 1.73 -1.11
C GLU A 30 -23.59 2.82 -0.50
N VAL A 31 -23.05 3.70 -1.36
CA VAL A 31 -22.08 4.71 -0.92
C VAL A 31 -22.82 5.98 -0.53
N GLU A 32 -22.73 6.33 0.75
CA GLU A 32 -23.28 7.57 1.30
C GLU A 32 -22.35 8.75 0.99
N SER A 33 -21.05 8.56 1.20
CA SER A 33 -20.04 9.58 0.83
C SER A 33 -18.66 8.97 0.65
N VAL A 34 -17.89 9.58 -0.25
CA VAL A 34 -16.47 9.29 -0.42
C VAL A 34 -15.68 10.30 0.42
N VAL A 35 -14.76 9.80 1.26
CA VAL A 35 -13.89 10.65 2.06
C VAL A 35 -12.53 10.86 1.39
N LYS A 36 -12.04 9.81 0.70
CA LYS A 36 -10.79 9.84 -0.06
C LYS A 36 -10.88 8.83 -1.20
N GLY A 37 -10.62 9.27 -2.43
CA GLY A 37 -10.68 8.45 -3.64
C GLY A 37 -11.58 9.09 -4.70
N GLU A 38 -11.92 8.30 -5.72
CA GLU A 38 -12.84 8.71 -6.79
C GLU A 38 -14.28 8.81 -6.28
N ASP A 39 -15.02 9.81 -6.75
CA ASP A 39 -16.44 9.97 -6.44
C ASP A 39 -17.26 8.80 -7.04
N MET A 40 -18.10 8.20 -6.22
CA MET A 40 -18.96 7.08 -6.62
C MET A 40 -20.22 7.02 -5.75
N ARG A 41 -21.31 6.51 -6.32
CA ARG A 41 -22.60 6.31 -5.62
C ARG A 41 -22.83 4.87 -5.19
N SER A 42 -22.13 3.93 -5.80
CA SER A 42 -22.13 2.52 -5.45
C SER A 42 -20.75 1.93 -5.69
N ALA A 43 -20.45 0.85 -4.97
CA ALA A 43 -19.21 0.10 -5.12
C ALA A 43 -19.49 -1.41 -4.99
N ILE A 44 -18.59 -2.22 -5.52
CA ILE A 44 -18.55 -3.67 -5.29
C ILE A 44 -17.21 -3.98 -4.66
N VAL A 45 -17.24 -4.53 -3.44
CA VAL A 45 -16.05 -4.94 -2.71
C VAL A 45 -15.90 -6.44 -2.79
N ARG A 46 -14.78 -6.92 -3.31
CA ARG A 46 -14.46 -8.34 -3.33
C ARG A 46 -13.93 -8.78 -1.97
N PHE A 47 -14.54 -9.82 -1.42
CA PHE A 47 -14.20 -10.37 -0.11
C PHE A 47 -13.98 -11.88 -0.19
N TYR A 48 -12.87 -12.35 0.38
CA TYR A 48 -12.57 -13.78 0.52
C TYR A 48 -12.99 -14.25 1.92
N PRO A 49 -13.90 -15.23 2.04
CA PRO A 49 -14.39 -15.75 3.33
C PRO A 49 -13.36 -16.52 4.16
N GLN A 50 -12.25 -16.96 3.57
CA GLN A 50 -11.21 -17.64 4.33
C GLN A 50 -10.66 -16.72 5.41
N ASP A 51 -10.75 -17.09 6.68
CA ASP A 51 -10.26 -16.21 7.76
C ASP A 51 -8.75 -16.02 7.68
N ALA A 52 -8.34 -14.76 7.82
CA ALA A 52 -6.94 -14.36 7.82
C ALA A 52 -6.76 -13.07 8.62
N ALA A 53 -5.62 -12.93 9.30
CA ALA A 53 -5.35 -11.80 10.18
C ALA A 53 -5.22 -10.45 9.45
N TYR A 54 -4.97 -10.47 8.13
CA TYR A 54 -4.70 -9.27 7.34
C TYR A 54 -5.95 -8.59 6.74
N LYS A 55 -7.16 -9.07 7.04
CA LYS A 55 -8.43 -8.52 6.53
C LYS A 55 -9.51 -8.49 7.62
N PRO A 56 -10.63 -7.78 7.42
CA PRO A 56 -11.79 -7.91 8.29
C PRO A 56 -12.25 -9.36 8.44
N SER A 57 -12.64 -9.76 9.65
CA SER A 57 -13.17 -11.09 9.92
C SER A 57 -14.56 -11.27 9.32
N ASN A 58 -14.95 -12.53 9.13
CA ASN A 58 -16.33 -12.87 8.73
C ASN A 58 -17.36 -12.30 9.73
N ASP A 59 -17.08 -12.35 11.03
CA ASP A 59 -17.92 -11.77 12.07
C ASP A 59 -18.06 -10.26 11.94
N ALA A 60 -16.97 -9.55 11.60
CA ALA A 60 -17.03 -8.10 11.38
C ALA A 60 -17.87 -7.75 10.15
N MET A 61 -17.73 -8.52 9.06
CA MET A 61 -18.56 -8.36 7.86
C MET A 61 -20.05 -8.56 8.18
N LEU A 62 -20.40 -9.65 8.86
CA LEU A 62 -21.78 -9.95 9.25
C LEU A 62 -22.34 -8.93 10.26
N GLY A 63 -21.52 -8.54 11.24
CA GLY A 63 -21.90 -7.60 12.30
C GLY A 63 -22.14 -6.17 11.81
N LEU A 64 -21.57 -5.79 10.67
CA LEU A 64 -21.73 -4.48 10.02
C LEU A 64 -22.54 -4.51 8.73
N ALA A 65 -23.09 -5.66 8.34
CA ALA A 65 -24.06 -5.76 7.25
C ALA A 65 -25.25 -4.80 7.49
N ASP A 66 -25.66 -4.07 6.46
CA ASP A 66 -26.74 -3.06 6.48
C ASP A 66 -26.53 -1.87 7.43
N LYS A 67 -25.43 -1.86 8.18
CA LYS A 67 -25.06 -0.76 9.08
C LYS A 67 -24.21 0.25 8.35
N ARG A 68 -24.30 1.50 8.81
CA ARG A 68 -23.42 2.58 8.35
C ARG A 68 -22.00 2.28 8.81
N ALA A 69 -21.08 2.10 7.87
CA ALA A 69 -19.71 1.70 8.12
C ALA A 69 -18.72 2.58 7.36
N ILE A 70 -17.49 2.67 7.90
CA ILE A 70 -16.33 3.25 7.24
C ILE A 70 -15.55 2.09 6.63
N LEU A 71 -15.31 2.16 5.32
CA LEU A 71 -14.58 1.16 4.55
C LEU A 71 -13.28 1.77 4.05
N PHE A 72 -12.16 1.22 4.51
CA PHE A 72 -10.84 1.48 3.99
C PHE A 72 -10.58 0.47 2.88
N LEU A 73 -10.66 0.96 1.64
CA LEU A 73 -10.56 0.14 0.44
C LEU A 73 -9.35 0.55 -0.39
N GLN A 74 -8.78 -0.44 -1.05
CA GLN A 74 -7.79 -0.29 -2.11
C GLN A 74 -8.35 -0.86 -3.41
N ARG A 75 -8.09 -0.17 -4.52
CA ARG A 75 -8.31 -0.71 -5.85
C ARG A 75 -7.06 -1.46 -6.27
N VAL A 76 -7.24 -2.65 -6.81
CA VAL A 76 -6.19 -3.46 -7.40
C VAL A 76 -6.45 -3.51 -8.91
N ASP A 77 -5.45 -3.13 -9.71
CA ASP A 77 -5.58 -3.08 -11.17
C ASP A 77 -4.96 -4.30 -11.87
N GLU A 78 -4.20 -5.12 -11.16
CA GLU A 78 -3.57 -6.34 -11.69
C GLU A 78 -4.14 -7.62 -11.04
N GLY A 79 -4.26 -8.69 -11.82
CA GLY A 79 -4.93 -9.91 -11.36
C GLY A 79 -6.47 -9.75 -11.36
N PRO A 80 -7.19 -10.29 -10.35
CA PRO A 80 -8.63 -10.07 -10.27
C PRO A 80 -8.91 -8.60 -9.92
N VAL A 81 -9.15 -7.78 -10.96
CA VAL A 81 -9.41 -6.34 -10.81
C VAL A 81 -10.62 -6.10 -9.91
N GLY A 82 -10.51 -5.17 -8.96
CA GLY A 82 -11.60 -4.85 -8.05
C GLY A 82 -11.21 -3.97 -6.86
N LEU A 83 -12.20 -3.67 -6.02
CA LEU A 83 -11.99 -3.06 -4.72
C LEU A 83 -11.87 -4.14 -3.66
N TYR A 84 -10.85 -4.01 -2.83
CA TYR A 84 -10.56 -4.89 -1.70
C TYR A 84 -10.43 -4.05 -0.44
N PHE A 85 -10.62 -4.67 0.73
CA PHE A 85 -10.22 -4.02 1.97
C PHE A 85 -8.71 -3.75 1.95
N ALA A 86 -8.32 -2.57 2.44
CA ALA A 86 -6.92 -2.23 2.63
C ALA A 86 -6.27 -3.29 3.52
N GLY A 87 -5.10 -3.80 3.09
CA GLY A 87 -4.49 -4.99 3.69
C GLY A 87 -3.90 -4.78 5.10
N TYR A 88 -3.54 -5.90 5.71
CA TYR A 88 -2.81 -6.04 6.98
C TYR A 88 -3.52 -5.46 8.22
N THR A 89 -4.84 -5.28 8.18
CA THR A 89 -5.58 -4.87 9.36
C THR A 89 -7.05 -5.25 9.35
N GLN A 90 -7.54 -5.70 10.51
CA GLN A 90 -8.99 -5.86 10.75
C GLN A 90 -9.71 -4.51 10.82
N ASN A 91 -8.98 -3.42 11.07
CA ASN A 91 -9.53 -2.06 11.17
C ASN A 91 -9.88 -1.46 9.80
N ALA A 92 -9.75 -2.22 8.70
CA ALA A 92 -10.15 -1.79 7.37
C ALA A 92 -11.67 -1.66 7.21
N LEU A 93 -12.43 -2.17 8.19
CA LEU A 93 -13.87 -2.02 8.30
C LEU A 93 -14.21 -1.57 9.72
N GLN A 94 -14.97 -0.48 9.86
CA GLN A 94 -15.34 0.09 11.16
C GLN A 94 -16.77 0.60 11.16
N LEU A 95 -17.40 0.66 12.34
CA LEU A 95 -18.70 1.32 12.50
C LEU A 95 -18.55 2.85 12.27
N ALA A 96 -19.45 3.42 11.48
CA ALA A 96 -19.49 4.86 11.24
C ALA A 96 -20.33 5.56 12.30
N THR A 97 -19.65 6.05 13.34
CA THR A 97 -20.19 7.00 14.33
C THR A 97 -19.79 8.42 13.93
N ASP A 98 -20.46 9.44 14.45
CA ASP A 98 -20.08 10.82 14.15
C ASP A 98 -18.62 11.12 14.55
N LEU A 99 -18.16 10.54 15.66
CA LEU A 99 -16.78 10.66 16.11
C LEU A 99 -15.79 9.99 15.13
N THR A 100 -16.05 8.74 14.74
CA THR A 100 -15.14 8.02 13.82
C THR A 100 -15.15 8.63 12.43
N VAL A 101 -16.29 9.13 11.96
CA VAL A 101 -16.41 9.86 10.69
C VAL A 101 -15.63 11.17 10.75
N ALA A 102 -15.78 11.96 11.81
CA ALA A 102 -15.06 13.23 11.96
C ALA A 102 -13.53 13.01 12.01
N ALA A 103 -13.06 12.05 12.80
CA ALA A 103 -11.65 11.69 12.88
C ALA A 103 -11.09 11.24 11.52
N THR A 104 -11.86 10.40 10.81
CA THR A 104 -11.48 9.90 9.48
C THR A 104 -11.37 11.03 8.45
N ARG A 105 -12.31 11.98 8.44
CA ARG A 105 -12.26 13.16 7.56
C ARG A 105 -11.11 14.09 7.93
N ALA A 106 -10.84 14.28 9.21
CA ALA A 106 -9.73 15.10 9.69
C ALA A 106 -8.38 14.51 9.24
N GLU A 107 -8.21 13.20 9.36
CA GLU A 107 -7.00 12.51 8.90
C GLU A 107 -6.85 12.58 7.36
N ALA A 108 -7.92 12.35 6.61
CA ALA A 108 -7.88 12.52 5.15
C ALA A 108 -7.48 13.94 4.76
N SER A 109 -8.00 14.95 5.45
CA SER A 109 -7.65 16.36 5.22
C SER A 109 -6.20 16.66 5.57
N ARG A 110 -5.67 16.06 6.65
CA ARG A 110 -4.25 16.17 7.04
C ARG A 110 -3.36 15.62 5.93
N GLN A 111 -3.66 14.42 5.44
CA GLN A 111 -2.89 13.78 4.36
C GLN A 111 -2.92 14.62 3.08
N THR A 112 -4.08 15.15 2.69
CA THR A 112 -4.19 16.04 1.52
C THR A 112 -3.31 17.27 1.67
N ARG A 113 -3.28 17.91 2.85
CA ARG A 113 -2.40 19.07 3.11
C ARG A 113 -0.92 18.72 3.02
N ILE A 114 -0.52 17.58 3.60
CA ILE A 114 0.87 17.11 3.54
C ILE A 114 1.29 16.88 2.08
N LEU A 115 0.47 16.17 1.31
CA LEU A 115 0.78 15.88 -0.09
C LEU A 115 0.80 17.14 -0.96
N ALA A 116 -0.11 18.09 -0.73
CA ALA A 116 -0.17 19.35 -1.46
C ALA A 116 1.04 20.26 -1.17
N SER A 117 1.62 20.16 0.03
CA SER A 117 2.80 20.95 0.45
C SER A 117 4.10 20.16 0.37
N TRP A 118 4.07 18.93 -0.16
CA TRP A 118 5.22 18.05 -0.17
C TRP A 118 6.37 18.66 -0.97
N GLN A 119 7.56 18.67 -0.38
CA GLN A 119 8.80 19.08 -1.01
C GLN A 119 9.90 18.08 -0.67
N ALA A 120 10.72 17.74 -1.67
CA ALA A 120 11.88 16.88 -1.47
C ALA A 120 12.91 17.57 -0.56
N ASP A 121 13.23 16.96 0.59
CA ASP A 121 14.34 17.42 1.42
C ASP A 121 15.68 17.02 0.80
N THR A 122 16.24 17.94 0.01
CA THR A 122 17.55 17.78 -0.64
C THR A 122 18.74 17.78 0.32
N LYS A 123 18.52 18.11 1.60
CA LYS A 123 19.55 18.11 2.66
C LYS A 123 19.52 16.84 3.49
N SER A 124 18.61 15.92 3.22
CA SER A 124 18.53 14.65 3.91
C SER A 124 19.84 13.85 3.77
N PRO A 125 20.20 13.03 4.78
CA PRO A 125 21.36 12.16 4.70
C PRO A 125 21.34 11.31 3.42
N HIS A 126 22.51 11.14 2.80
CA HIS A 126 22.68 10.38 1.56
C HIS A 126 21.94 10.90 0.32
N PHE A 127 21.31 12.09 0.33
CA PHE A 127 20.55 12.59 -0.83
C PHE A 127 21.33 12.54 -2.15
N ALA A 128 22.54 13.07 -2.18
CA ALA A 128 23.39 13.07 -3.38
C ALA A 128 23.85 11.67 -3.80
N GLU A 129 24.12 10.79 -2.84
CA GLU A 129 24.53 9.40 -3.09
C GLU A 129 23.39 8.58 -3.69
N VAL A 130 22.19 8.67 -3.10
CA VAL A 130 20.96 8.06 -3.62
C VAL A 130 20.67 8.56 -5.03
N ARG A 131 20.80 9.86 -5.27
CA ARG A 131 20.61 10.44 -6.62
C ARG A 131 21.52 9.82 -7.65
N THR A 132 22.81 9.70 -7.32
CA THR A 132 23.81 9.10 -8.21
C THR A 132 23.52 7.63 -8.47
N LEU A 133 23.06 6.88 -7.46
CA LEU A 133 22.66 5.49 -7.63
C LEU A 133 21.44 5.36 -8.55
N ILE A 134 20.38 6.14 -8.30
CA ILE A 134 19.14 6.12 -9.11
C ILE A 134 19.41 6.53 -10.57
N ALA A 135 20.26 7.54 -10.79
CA ALA A 135 20.59 8.01 -12.14
C ALA A 135 21.18 6.91 -13.04
N ARG A 136 21.82 5.88 -12.45
CA ARG A 136 22.41 4.75 -13.18
C ARG A 136 21.38 3.73 -13.66
N PHE A 137 20.18 3.70 -13.08
CA PHE A 137 19.09 2.89 -13.62
C PHE A 137 18.77 3.33 -15.05
N GLY A 138 18.41 2.37 -15.91
CA GLY A 138 18.26 2.60 -17.35
C GLY A 138 19.57 2.57 -18.15
N HIS A 139 20.73 2.45 -17.50
CA HIS A 139 22.05 2.30 -18.15
C HIS A 139 22.76 0.98 -17.84
N VAL A 140 22.29 0.25 -16.83
CA VAL A 140 22.83 -1.06 -16.43
C VAL A 140 21.73 -2.11 -16.36
N SER A 141 22.11 -3.39 -16.44
CA SER A 141 21.23 -4.56 -16.39
C SER A 141 21.90 -5.70 -15.61
N GLY A 142 21.13 -6.75 -15.30
CA GLY A 142 21.57 -7.95 -14.58
C GLY A 142 22.19 -7.61 -13.22
N ASP A 143 23.28 -8.28 -12.87
CA ASP A 143 23.97 -8.11 -11.58
C ASP A 143 24.42 -6.67 -11.32
N ARG A 144 24.70 -5.88 -12.37
CA ARG A 144 25.06 -4.47 -12.19
C ARG A 144 23.88 -3.64 -11.70
N GLN A 145 22.66 -3.99 -12.10
CA GLN A 145 21.44 -3.36 -11.61
C GLN A 145 21.12 -3.83 -10.19
N GLN A 146 21.23 -5.14 -9.91
CA GLN A 146 21.08 -5.70 -8.57
C GLN A 146 22.02 -5.01 -7.56
N ARG A 147 23.30 -4.84 -7.90
CA ARG A 147 24.27 -4.13 -7.06
C ARG A 147 23.90 -2.67 -6.75
N ILE A 148 23.06 -2.02 -7.55
CA ILE A 148 22.55 -0.68 -7.22
C ILE A 148 21.49 -0.80 -6.12
N PHE A 149 20.58 -1.76 -6.24
CA PHE A 149 19.59 -2.02 -5.21
C PHE A 149 20.23 -2.45 -3.88
N ASP A 150 21.19 -3.37 -3.90
CA ASP A 150 21.93 -3.80 -2.71
C ASP A 150 22.60 -2.60 -2.01
N ARG A 151 23.15 -1.66 -2.79
CA ARG A 151 23.75 -0.43 -2.26
C ARG A 151 22.71 0.48 -1.64
N LEU A 152 21.56 0.68 -2.29
CA LEU A 152 20.47 1.49 -1.74
C LEU A 152 19.93 0.90 -0.43
N GLU A 153 19.77 -0.43 -0.37
CA GLU A 153 19.40 -1.16 0.85
C GLU A 153 20.44 -0.96 1.97
N ALA A 154 21.73 -1.12 1.64
CA ALA A 154 22.83 -1.01 2.61
C ALA A 154 22.97 0.38 3.24
N LEU A 155 22.44 1.44 2.62
CA LEU A 155 22.40 2.78 3.24
C LEU A 155 21.45 2.82 4.46
N GLY A 156 20.48 1.90 4.53
CA GLY A 156 19.61 1.69 5.67
C GLY A 156 18.67 2.86 6.00
N LYS A 157 18.15 2.84 7.23
CA LYS A 157 17.15 3.81 7.73
C LYS A 157 17.55 5.29 7.53
N PRO A 158 18.81 5.72 7.69
CA PRO A 158 19.20 7.11 7.46
C PRO A 158 18.93 7.63 6.04
N ALA A 159 18.97 6.77 5.02
CA ALA A 159 18.74 7.16 3.62
C ALA A 159 17.28 7.13 3.18
N VAL A 160 16.35 6.62 4.02
CA VAL A 160 14.92 6.52 3.68
C VAL A 160 14.33 7.86 3.20
N PRO A 161 14.54 9.01 3.87
CA PRO A 161 14.01 10.29 3.36
C PRO A 161 14.57 10.66 1.98
N ALA A 162 15.84 10.37 1.72
CA ALA A 162 16.49 10.65 0.44
C ALA A 162 15.98 9.75 -0.69
N ILE A 163 15.66 8.49 -0.41
CA ILE A 163 15.06 7.55 -1.36
C ILE A 163 13.64 8.01 -1.69
N ILE A 164 12.81 8.32 -0.68
CA ILE A 164 11.43 8.81 -0.86
C ILE A 164 11.40 10.12 -1.66
N ALA A 165 12.35 11.02 -1.40
CA ALA A 165 12.46 12.29 -2.12
C ALA A 165 12.68 12.11 -3.64
N GLN A 166 13.19 10.96 -4.07
CA GLN A 166 13.60 10.68 -5.45
C GLN A 166 12.88 9.47 -6.05
N MET A 167 11.87 8.93 -5.35
CA MET A 167 11.28 7.64 -5.69
C MET A 167 10.39 7.65 -6.94
N ASP A 168 9.84 8.80 -7.32
CA ASP A 168 8.88 8.95 -8.44
C ASP A 168 9.59 8.95 -9.80
N ASP A 169 10.59 8.07 -9.96
CA ASP A 169 11.29 7.81 -11.20
C ASP A 169 10.57 6.70 -11.96
N ARG A 170 9.92 7.07 -13.07
CA ARG A 170 9.08 6.17 -13.87
C ARG A 170 9.80 5.59 -15.08
N ARG A 171 11.13 5.69 -15.16
CA ARG A 171 11.90 5.03 -16.21
C ARG A 171 11.81 3.52 -16.05
N SER A 172 11.76 2.79 -17.16
CA SER A 172 11.80 1.33 -17.15
C SER A 172 13.16 0.82 -16.65
N LEU A 173 13.14 -0.24 -15.87
CA LEU A 173 14.34 -1.00 -15.54
C LEU A 173 14.79 -1.80 -16.78
N ARG A 174 16.09 -2.09 -16.91
CA ARG A 174 16.57 -2.96 -18.00
C ARG A 174 16.44 -4.43 -17.67
N THR A 175 16.30 -4.75 -16.38
CA THR A 175 16.07 -6.11 -15.88
C THR A 175 14.90 -6.06 -14.93
N HIS A 176 13.82 -6.78 -15.23
CA HIS A 176 12.60 -6.78 -14.42
C HIS A 176 12.67 -7.87 -13.33
N SER A 177 13.76 -7.83 -12.57
CA SER A 177 14.03 -8.76 -11.48
C SER A 177 14.92 -8.09 -10.45
N ILE A 178 14.59 -8.31 -9.20
CA ILE A 178 15.35 -7.90 -8.03
C ILE A 178 15.23 -8.99 -6.97
N SER A 179 16.28 -9.19 -6.21
CA SER A 179 16.31 -10.14 -5.10
C SER A 179 16.80 -9.46 -3.83
N PHE A 180 16.21 -9.79 -2.69
CA PHE A 180 16.65 -9.32 -1.38
C PHE A 180 16.87 -10.48 -0.43
N VAL A 181 17.92 -10.42 0.38
CA VAL A 181 18.14 -11.41 1.43
C VAL A 181 17.22 -11.08 2.60
N ASN A 182 16.49 -12.08 3.09
CA ASN A 182 15.60 -11.89 4.22
C ASN A 182 16.41 -12.09 5.51
N HIS A 183 16.53 -11.04 6.32
CA HIS A 183 17.34 -11.07 7.55
C HIS A 183 16.54 -11.41 8.81
N ALA A 184 15.22 -11.65 8.69
CA ALA A 184 14.38 -12.02 9.81
C ALA A 184 14.70 -13.46 10.30
N PRO A 185 14.84 -13.71 11.62
CA PRO A 185 15.18 -15.04 12.15
C PRO A 185 14.17 -16.15 11.82
N ASP A 186 12.93 -15.77 11.52
CA ASP A 186 11.78 -16.61 11.21
C ASP A 186 11.37 -16.56 9.73
N ALA A 187 12.24 -16.01 8.87
CA ALA A 187 12.00 -15.95 7.43
C ALA A 187 11.87 -17.36 6.82
N PHE A 188 10.67 -17.71 6.34
CA PHE A 188 10.42 -18.97 5.64
C PHE A 188 11.26 -19.13 4.37
N GLU A 189 11.50 -18.02 3.65
CA GLU A 189 12.40 -17.94 2.50
C GLU A 189 13.58 -17.02 2.81
N GLY A 190 14.81 -17.53 2.60
CA GLY A 190 16.05 -16.77 2.82
C GLY A 190 16.30 -15.65 1.80
N VAL A 191 15.59 -15.69 0.66
CA VAL A 191 15.66 -14.68 -0.40
C VAL A 191 14.25 -14.40 -0.91
N ARG A 192 13.89 -13.12 -1.03
CA ARG A 192 12.66 -12.67 -1.69
C ARG A 192 12.98 -12.25 -3.11
N HIS A 193 12.14 -12.65 -4.06
CA HIS A 193 12.26 -12.28 -5.46
C HIS A 193 11.08 -11.44 -5.90
N TYR A 194 11.35 -10.30 -6.52
CA TYR A 194 10.33 -9.42 -7.08
C TYR A 194 10.61 -9.13 -8.56
N ARG A 195 9.58 -8.71 -9.29
CA ARG A 195 9.65 -8.39 -10.72
C ARG A 195 9.27 -6.94 -11.02
N PRO A 196 10.02 -5.95 -10.51
CA PRO A 196 9.71 -4.54 -10.73
C PRO A 196 9.87 -4.18 -12.21
N GLU A 197 8.97 -3.39 -12.77
CA GLU A 197 9.05 -2.93 -14.16
C GLU A 197 9.77 -1.59 -14.27
N LYS A 198 9.49 -0.69 -13.32
CA LYS A 198 10.01 0.68 -13.27
C LYS A 198 10.88 0.91 -12.06
N VAL A 199 11.69 1.97 -12.12
CA VAL A 199 12.57 2.36 -11.01
C VAL A 199 11.76 2.57 -9.73
N VAL A 200 10.64 3.27 -9.78
CA VAL A 200 9.72 3.45 -8.64
C VAL A 200 9.28 2.13 -7.98
N ASP A 201 9.03 1.09 -8.77
CA ASP A 201 8.62 -0.24 -8.28
C ASP A 201 9.76 -0.90 -7.47
N GLY A 202 11.00 -0.79 -7.97
CA GLY A 202 12.19 -1.28 -7.28
C GLY A 202 12.52 -0.47 -6.03
N LEU A 203 12.30 0.85 -6.06
CA LEU A 203 12.52 1.73 -4.90
C LEU A 203 11.47 1.49 -3.80
N ASP A 204 10.22 1.20 -4.15
CA ASP A 204 9.21 0.72 -3.19
C ASP A 204 9.67 -0.56 -2.49
N ALA A 205 10.22 -1.52 -3.24
CA ALA A 205 10.73 -2.76 -2.67
C ALA A 205 11.94 -2.53 -1.74
N VAL A 206 12.87 -1.64 -2.10
CA VAL A 206 13.98 -1.23 -1.22
C VAL A 206 13.45 -0.58 0.07
N LEU A 207 12.49 0.33 -0.04
CA LEU A 207 11.91 1.01 1.11
C LEU A 207 11.18 0.02 2.03
N ASN A 208 10.42 -0.92 1.47
CA ASN A 208 9.79 -2.00 2.22
C ASN A 208 10.82 -2.85 2.97
N GLN A 209 11.91 -3.23 2.30
CA GLN A 209 12.99 -4.01 2.90
C GLN A 209 13.68 -3.27 4.07
N ILE A 210 13.94 -1.96 3.93
CA ILE A 210 14.59 -1.15 4.98
C ILE A 210 13.66 -0.88 6.18
N THR A 211 12.38 -0.62 5.91
CA THR A 211 11.45 -0.08 6.93
C THR A 211 10.47 -1.12 7.49
N GLY A 212 10.19 -2.18 6.73
CA GLY A 212 9.09 -3.10 6.99
C GLY A 212 7.71 -2.58 6.55
N GLU A 213 7.62 -1.35 6.06
CA GLU A 213 6.34 -0.68 5.74
C GLU A 213 5.93 -0.94 4.29
N SER A 214 4.61 -0.94 4.04
CA SER A 214 4.03 -1.07 2.70
C SER A 214 2.72 -0.29 2.63
N PHE A 215 2.46 0.37 1.49
CA PHE A 215 1.23 1.16 1.29
C PHE A 215 0.36 0.59 0.19
N VAL A 216 0.97 0.28 -0.95
CA VAL A 216 0.40 -0.45 -2.09
C VAL A 216 1.57 -1.20 -2.72
N SER A 217 1.44 -2.52 -2.90
CA SER A 217 2.55 -3.38 -3.33
C SER A 217 2.73 -3.33 -4.85
N ILE A 218 3.53 -2.40 -5.35
CA ILE A 218 3.91 -2.30 -6.78
C ILE A 218 5.20 -3.06 -7.11
N VAL A 219 5.77 -3.78 -6.14
CA VAL A 219 7.08 -4.44 -6.23
C VAL A 219 7.21 -5.43 -7.39
N ASN A 220 6.09 -5.93 -7.93
CA ASN A 220 6.04 -6.87 -9.06
C ASN A 220 5.57 -6.22 -10.37
N GLY A 221 5.64 -4.89 -10.46
CA GLY A 221 4.87 -4.13 -11.44
C GLY A 221 3.59 -3.60 -10.81
N GLY A 222 3.00 -2.62 -11.47
CA GLY A 222 1.77 -2.00 -11.03
C GLY A 222 1.28 -1.01 -12.07
N SER A 223 0.02 -0.60 -11.96
CA SER A 223 -0.52 0.46 -12.81
C SER A 223 0.10 1.83 -12.46
N ASN A 224 -0.08 2.83 -13.32
CA ASN A 224 0.33 4.21 -12.97
C ASN A 224 -0.43 4.72 -11.73
N ARG A 225 -1.70 4.31 -11.55
CA ARG A 225 -2.52 4.70 -10.40
C ARG A 225 -1.97 4.08 -9.10
N GLU A 226 -1.55 2.83 -9.15
CA GLU A 226 -0.93 2.16 -7.99
C GLU A 226 0.39 2.83 -7.63
N ARG A 227 1.22 3.17 -8.64
CA ARG A 227 2.46 3.93 -8.42
C ARG A 227 2.20 5.31 -7.80
N ASP A 228 1.19 6.04 -8.27
CA ASP A 228 0.80 7.32 -7.67
C ASP A 228 0.41 7.15 -6.19
N ALA A 229 -0.35 6.10 -5.87
CA ALA A 229 -0.77 5.79 -4.51
C ALA A 229 0.42 5.40 -3.61
N THR A 230 1.34 4.56 -4.10
CA THR A 230 2.57 4.17 -3.40
C THR A 230 3.44 5.38 -3.10
N VAL A 231 3.69 6.23 -4.10
CA VAL A 231 4.48 7.47 -3.93
C VAL A 231 3.82 8.39 -2.89
N ALA A 232 2.50 8.55 -2.93
CA ALA A 232 1.79 9.33 -1.93
C ALA A 232 1.94 8.73 -0.51
N GLY A 233 1.83 7.40 -0.37
CA GLY A 233 2.01 6.71 0.91
C GLY A 233 3.39 6.96 1.53
N TRP A 234 4.46 6.82 0.73
CA TRP A 234 5.82 7.07 1.19
C TRP A 234 6.07 8.54 1.54
N ARG A 235 5.51 9.49 0.78
CA ARG A 235 5.60 10.92 1.12
C ARG A 235 4.94 11.24 2.46
N LEU A 236 3.77 10.64 2.74
CA LEU A 236 3.12 10.76 4.05
C LEU A 236 3.99 10.17 5.16
N TYR A 237 4.57 8.99 4.94
CA TYR A 237 5.49 8.35 5.88
C TYR A 237 6.68 9.24 6.23
N ALA A 238 7.33 9.82 5.21
CA ALA A 238 8.46 10.70 5.42
C ALA A 238 8.10 11.98 6.19
N ALA A 239 6.91 12.56 5.95
CA ALA A 239 6.42 13.69 6.74
C ALA A 239 6.21 13.31 8.22
N ASP A 240 5.66 12.12 8.48
CA ASP A 240 5.45 11.64 9.85
C ASP A 240 6.76 11.29 10.56
N LEU A 241 7.81 10.88 9.84
CA LEU A 241 9.16 10.71 10.39
C LEU A 241 9.78 12.04 10.86
N ALA A 242 9.58 13.13 10.12
CA ALA A 242 10.10 14.45 10.50
C ALA A 242 9.48 14.92 11.81
N CYS A 243 8.15 14.80 11.95
CA CYS A 243 7.42 15.14 13.18
C CYS A 243 7.90 14.37 14.41
N LYS A 244 8.38 13.12 14.25
CA LYS A 244 8.91 12.31 15.36
C LYS A 244 10.30 12.75 15.83
N LYS A 245 11.07 13.45 14.99
CA LYS A 245 12.39 13.98 15.37
C LYS A 245 12.32 15.33 16.10
N GLU A 246 11.19 16.04 15.98
CA GLU A 246 10.95 17.35 16.59
C GLU A 246 10.29 17.27 17.99
N LYS A 247 10.07 16.06 18.51
CA LYS A 247 9.57 15.81 19.88
C LYS A 247 10.69 15.23 20.74
#